data_AF-A0A0B6YQH5-F1
#
_entry.id   AF-A0A0B6YQH5-F1
#
_cell.length_a   1.000
_cell.length_b   1.000
_cell.length_c   1.000
_cell.angle_alpha   90.00
_cell.angle_beta   90.00
_cell.angle_gamma   90.00
#
_symmetry.space_group_name_H-M   'P 1'
#
loop_
_entity.id
_entity.type
_entity.pdbx_description
1 polymer ?
#
loop_
_entity_poly.entity_id
_entity_poly.type
_entity_poly.pdbx_seq_one_letter_code
_entity_poly.pdbx_strand_id
1 'polypeptide(L)' 'FEEKDRFVAELYKFMDERGTPINKGPCIGNKDLNLYKLFKIVENMGGYNKVTKDMKWPVVYSKMGLPSLHQNPAHQIKT' A
#
# COMPACT_ATOMS: atom_id res chain seq x y z
N PHE A 1 -19.48 3.24 6.31
CA PHE A 1 -18.76 2.15 7.02
C PHE A 1 -18.81 0.84 6.24
N GLU A 2 -19.96 0.48 5.70
CA GLU A 2 -20.21 -0.78 5.00
C GLU A 2 -19.33 -1.08 3.76
N GLU A 3 -19.01 -0.09 2.93
CA GLU A 3 -18.21 -0.30 1.70
C GLU A 3 -16.75 -0.70 1.99
N LYS A 4 -16.13 -0.05 2.98
CA LYS A 4 -14.75 -0.36 3.40
C LYS A 4 -14.64 -1.80 3.88
N ASP A 5 -15.57 -2.21 4.74
CA ASP A 5 -15.51 -3.54 5.36
C ASP A 5 -15.85 -4.64 4.36
N ARG A 6 -16.80 -4.39 3.44
CA ARG A 6 -17.05 -5.28 2.30
C ARG A 6 -15.82 -5.46 1.43
N PHE A 7 -15.18 -4.37 1.00
CA PHE A 7 -13.98 -4.44 0.17
C PHE A 7 -12.86 -5.24 0.85
N VAL A 8 -12.62 -4.99 2.14
CA VAL A 8 -11.59 -5.71 2.90
C VAL A 8 -11.95 -7.20 3.01
N ALA A 9 -13.19 -7.55 3.31
CA ALA A 9 -13.61 -8.95 3.39
C ALA A 9 -13.47 -9.68 2.04
N GLU A 10 -13.89 -9.05 0.94
CA GLU A 10 -13.74 -9.58 -0.41
C GLU A 10 -12.27 -9.77 -0.79
N LEU A 11 -11.40 -8.80 -0.43
CA LEU A 11 -9.97 -8.91 -0.68
C LEU A 11 -9.33 -10.07 0.10
N TYR A 12 -9.70 -10.26 1.36
CA TYR A 12 -9.18 -11.38 2.16
C TYR A 12 -9.64 -12.71 1.59
N LYS A 13 -10.91 -12.83 1.20
CA LYS A 13 -11.44 -14.02 0.52
C LYS A 13 -10.70 -14.30 -0.78
N PHE A 14 -10.52 -13.29 -1.63
CA PHE A 14 -9.79 -13.41 -2.90
C PHE A 14 -8.34 -13.87 -2.71
N MET A 15 -7.66 -13.37 -1.67
CA MET A 15 -6.30 -13.76 -1.35
C MET A 15 -6.20 -15.20 -0.84
N ASP A 16 -7.19 -15.66 -0.07
CA ASP A 16 -7.32 -17.03 0.39
C ASP A 16 -7.59 -18.01 -0.78
N GLU A 17 -8.55 -17.68 -1.65
CA GLU A 17 -8.86 -18.46 -2.85
C GLU A 17 -7.69 -18.58 -3.83
N ARG A 18 -6.77 -17.59 -3.83
CA ARG A 18 -5.52 -17.61 -4.63
C ARG A 18 -4.35 -18.31 -3.94
N GLY A 19 -4.53 -18.87 -2.74
CA GLY A 19 -3.49 -19.56 -1.99
C GLY A 19 -2.43 -18.65 -1.37
N THR A 20 -2.70 -17.34 -1.29
CA THR A 20 -1.82 -16.35 -0.63
C THR A 20 -2.56 -15.61 0.48
N PRO A 21 -3.10 -16.30 1.50
CA PRO A 21 -3.93 -15.68 2.54
C PRO A 21 -3.17 -14.62 3.33
N ILE A 22 -3.87 -13.52 3.65
CA ILE A 22 -3.34 -12.45 4.50
C ILE A 22 -3.54 -12.85 5.97
N ASN A 23 -2.58 -13.57 6.54
CA ASN A 23 -2.64 -14.03 7.94
C ASN A 23 -2.32 -12.92 8.96
N LYS A 24 -1.55 -11.92 8.55
CA LYS A 24 -1.25 -10.73 9.34
C LYS A 24 -1.61 -9.52 8.50
N GLY A 25 -2.28 -8.55 9.13
CA GLY A 25 -2.62 -7.29 8.47
C GLY A 25 -1.37 -6.68 7.82
N PRO A 26 -1.44 -6.24 6.57
CA PRO A 26 -0.29 -5.67 5.90
C PRO A 26 0.14 -4.40 6.64
N CYS A 27 1.43 -4.31 6.92
CA CYS A 27 2.05 -3.14 7.54
C CYS A 27 3.21 -2.66 6.67
N ILE A 28 3.49 -1.35 6.72
CA ILE A 28 4.65 -0.76 6.06
C ILE A 28 5.48 -0.05 7.13
N GLY A 29 6.72 -0.51 7.33
CA GLY A 29 7.53 -0.16 8.49
C GLY A 29 6.84 -0.67 9.76
N ASN A 30 6.35 0.25 10.59
CA ASN A 30 5.62 -0.06 11.84
C ASN A 30 4.18 0.49 11.82
N LYS A 31 3.63 0.81 10.64
CA LYS A 31 2.28 1.37 10.51
C LYS A 31 1.36 0.40 9.80
N ASP A 32 0.20 0.17 10.39
CA ASP A 32 -0.87 -0.60 9.76
C ASP A 32 -1.32 0.06 8.47
N LEU A 33 -1.45 -0.76 7.43
CA LEU A 33 -1.83 -0.31 6.11
C LEU A 33 -3.35 -0.34 5.96
N ASN A 34 -3.94 0.83 5.76
CA ASN A 34 -5.35 0.89 5.37
C ASN A 34 -5.50 0.51 3.89
N LEU A 35 -5.83 -0.76 3.64
CA LEU A 35 -5.96 -1.32 2.29
C LEU A 35 -6.99 -0.61 1.42
N TYR A 36 -8.13 -0.23 2.00
CA TYR A 36 -9.16 0.52 1.27
C TYR A 36 -8.64 1.90 0.85
N LYS A 37 -7.99 2.63 1.75
CA LYS A 37 -7.39 3.94 1.45
C LYS A 37 -6.31 3.82 0.37
N LEU A 38 -5.45 2.80 0.45
CA LEU A 38 -4.43 2.54 -0.56
C LEU A 38 -5.08 2.32 -1.94
N PHE A 39 -6.08 1.44 -2.00
CA PHE A 39 -6.80 1.12 -3.22
C PHE A 39 -7.42 2.38 -3.84
N LYS A 40 -8.17 3.17 -3.06
CA LYS A 40 -8.81 4.40 -3.56
C LYS A 40 -7.80 5.43 -4.05
N ILE A 41 -6.65 5.59 -3.38
CA ILE A 41 -5.60 6.53 -3.83
C ILE A 41 -5.03 6.09 -5.18
N VAL A 42 -4.69 4.81 -5.32
CA VAL A 42 -4.10 4.26 -6.55
C VAL A 42 -5.12 4.29 -7.69
N GLU A 43 -6.36 3.90 -7.43
CA GLU A 43 -7.48 3.97 -8.37
C GLU A 43 -7.67 5.40 -8.90
N ASN A 44 -7.75 6.38 -8.00
CA ASN A 44 -7.89 7.81 -8.36
C ASN A 44 -6.68 8.34 -9.14
N MET A 45 -5.52 7.68 -9.06
CA MET A 45 -4.31 8.03 -9.81
C MET A 45 -4.21 7.30 -11.17
N GLY A 46 -5.25 6.56 -11.55
CA GLY A 46 -5.32 5.81 -12.82
C GLY A 46 -4.84 4.36 -12.71
N GLY A 47 -4.88 3.80 -11.50
CA GLY A 47 -4.56 2.41 -11.24
C GLY A 47 -3.06 2.12 -11.08
N TYR A 48 -2.77 0.89 -10.68
CA TYR A 48 -1.41 0.41 -10.36
C TYR A 48 -0.43 0.66 -11.51
N ASN A 49 -0.80 0.30 -12.74
CA ASN A 49 0.09 0.41 -13.91
C ASN A 49 0.55 1.85 -14.15
N LYS A 50 -0.36 2.83 -14.03
CA LYS A 50 -0.02 4.25 -14.23
C LYS A 50 0.84 4.79 -13.10
N VAL A 51 0.53 4.46 -11.84
CA VAL A 51 1.32 4.87 -10.69
C VAL A 51 2.75 4.34 -10.78
N THR A 52 2.92 3.07 -11.16
CA THR A 52 4.23 2.43 -11.31
C THR A 52 5.00 3.00 -12.50
N LYS A 53 4.36 3.16 -13.67
CA LYS A 53 4.99 3.71 -14.86
C LYS A 53 5.47 5.15 -14.67
N ASP A 54 4.66 5.97 -13.99
CA ASP A 54 4.96 7.38 -13.76
C ASP A 54 5.80 7.62 -12.47
N MET A 55 6.29 6.56 -11.82
CA MET A 55 7.04 6.63 -10.55
C MET A 55 6.34 7.44 -9.44
N LYS A 56 5.00 7.35 -9.35
CA LYS A 56 4.18 8.15 -8.43
C LYS A 56 4.00 7.53 -7.04
N TRP A 57 4.64 6.41 -6.75
CA TRP A 57 4.63 5.77 -5.43
C TRP A 57 5.01 6.71 -4.27
N PRO A 58 5.99 7.63 -4.39
CA PRO A 58 6.29 8.60 -3.33
C PRO A 58 5.08 9.47 -2.95
N VAL A 59 4.25 9.84 -3.92
CA VAL A 59 3.02 10.61 -3.70
C VAL A 59 1.97 9.75 -2.98
N VAL A 60 1.86 8.47 -3.33
CA VAL A 60 0.97 7.51 -2.65
C VAL A 60 1.37 7.36 -1.18
N TYR A 61 2.67 7.17 -0.90
CA TYR A 61 3.18 7.09 0.48
C TYR A 61 2.88 8.36 1.28
N SER A 62 3.09 9.54 0.69
CA SER A 62 2.75 10.82 1.32
C SER A 62 1.26 10.92 1.66
N LYS A 63 0.36 10.56 0.73
CA LYS A 63 -1.10 10.56 0.97
C LYS A 63 -1.55 9.53 2.02
N MET A 64 -0.80 8.44 2.18
CA MET A 64 -0.99 7.43 3.23
C MET A 64 -0.42 7.88 4.58
N GLY A 65 0.31 8.99 4.62
CA GLY A 65 1.05 9.44 5.81
C GLY A 65 2.10 8.41 6.24
N LEU A 66 2.70 7.74 5.26
CA LEU A 66 3.80 6.80 5.45
C LEU A 66 5.12 7.53 5.17
N PRO A 67 6.20 7.21 5.90
CA PRO A 67 7.52 7.73 5.57
C PRO A 67 7.87 7.30 4.13
N SER A 68 8.35 8.25 3.31
CA SER A 68 8.74 7.91 1.95
C SER A 68 9.91 6.92 2.01
N LEU A 69 9.83 5.83 1.23
CA LEU A 69 10.93 4.86 1.10
C LEU A 69 12.20 5.46 0.45
N HIS A 70 12.19 6.75 0.12
CA HIS A 70 13.31 7.44 -0.50
C HIS A 70 14.33 7.96 0.53
N GLN A 71 14.60 7.19 1.58
CA GLN A 71 15.86 7.25 2.28
C GLN A 71 16.69 6.06 1.83
N ASN A 72 17.45 6.26 0.76
CA ASN A 72 18.54 5.37 0.40
C ASN A 72 19.52 5.35 1.60
N PRO A 73 19.67 4.25 2.37
CA PRO A 73 20.59 4.21 3.50
C PRO A 73 22.07 4.25 3.06
N ALA A 74 22.33 4.12 1.75
CA ALA A 74 23.67 4.02 1.16
C ALA A 74 24.56 5.28 1.31
N HIS A 75 24.08 6.35 1.94
CA HIS A 75 24.91 7.53 2.25
C HIS A 75 25.37 7.59 3.72
N GLN A 76 25.11 6.58 4.54
CA GLN A 76 25.74 6.46 5.87
C GLN A 76 27.08 5.73 5.77
N ILE A 77 28.02 6.26 4.98
CA ILE A 77 29.43 5.99 5.24
C ILE A 77 29.77 6.83 6.48
N LYS A 78 29.81 6.19 7.64
CA LYS A 78 30.49 6.75 8.80
C LYS A 78 31.98 6.44 8.62
N THR A 79 32.75 7.45 8.23
CA THR A 79 34.20 7.48 8.39
C THR A 79 34.58 7.63 9.86
#